data_AF-A0A845LEI0-F1
#
_entry.id   AF-A0A845LEI0-F1
#
_cell.length_a   1.000
_cell.length_b   1.000
_cell.length_c   1.000
_cell.angle_alpha   90.00
_cell.angle_beta   90.00
_cell.angle_gamma   90.00
#
_symmetry.space_group_name_H-M   'P 1'
#
loop_
_entity.id
_entity.type
_entity.pdbx_description
1 polymer ?
#
loop_
_entity_poly.entity_id
_entity_poly.type
_entity_poly.pdbx_seq_one_letter_code
_entity_poly.pdbx_strand_id
1 'polypeptide(L)' 'MRESLVDKTHEMGVDFDKFIAGVAADKSDMEMAQEFGVSEKTIQHFKNHFFRYGINDVQGQD' A
#
# COMPACT_ATOMS: atom_id res chain seq x y z
N MET A 1 10.11 -15.83 5.93
CA MET A 1 8.87 -15.23 5.40
C MET A 1 9.27 -13.91 4.75
N ARG A 2 9.06 -13.72 3.45
CA ARG A 2 9.17 -12.38 2.87
C ARG A 2 7.84 -11.70 3.15
N GLU A 3 7.85 -10.65 3.96
CA GLU A 3 6.67 -9.84 4.23
C GLU A 3 6.33 -9.08 2.94
N SER A 4 5.36 -9.60 2.17
CA SER A 4 4.82 -8.90 1.01
C SER A 4 4.11 -7.62 1.43
N LEU A 5 4.04 -6.61 0.56
CA LEU A 5 3.30 -5.37 0.85
C LEU A 5 1.84 -5.62 1.24
N VAL A 6 1.23 -6.69 0.69
CA VAL A 6 -0.10 -7.18 1.07
C VAL A 6 -0.19 -7.53 2.56
N ASP A 7 0.82 -8.21 3.09
CA ASP A 7 0.86 -8.62 4.50
C ASP A 7 0.96 -7.38 5.41
N LYS A 8 1.88 -6.45 5.06
CA LYS A 8 2.07 -5.20 5.80
C LYS A 8 0.84 -4.28 5.78
N THR A 9 0.14 -4.22 4.64
CA THR A 9 -1.10 -3.43 4.52
C THR A 9 -2.21 -4.06 5.36
N HIS A 10 -2.37 -5.39 5.30
CA HIS A 10 -3.36 -6.12 6.07
C HIS A 10 -3.12 -6.06 7.58
N GLU A 11 -1.87 -6.15 8.05
CA GLU A 11 -1.49 -5.94 9.46
C GLU A 11 -1.90 -4.56 9.98
N MET A 12 -1.89 -3.55 9.10
CA MET A 12 -2.27 -2.17 9.44
C MET A 12 -3.76 -1.89 9.22
N GLY A 13 -4.55 -2.88 8.80
CA GLY A 13 -5.97 -2.72 8.46
C GLY A 13 -6.22 -1.97 7.15
N VAL A 14 -5.19 -1.83 6.31
CA VAL A 14 -5.29 -1.22 4.98
C VAL A 14 -5.63 -2.31 3.96
N ASP A 15 -6.69 -2.08 3.20
CA ASP A 15 -7.09 -2.97 2.12
C ASP A 15 -6.18 -2.76 0.91
N PHE A 16 -5.36 -3.76 0.58
CA PHE A 16 -4.36 -3.65 -0.48
C PHE A 16 -4.99 -3.30 -1.84
N ASP A 17 -6.14 -3.89 -2.16
CA ASP A 17 -6.83 -3.63 -3.43
C ASP A 17 -7.29 -2.17 -3.51
N LYS A 18 -7.87 -1.65 -2.42
CA LYS A 18 -8.22 -0.23 -2.34
C LYS A 18 -7.01 0.68 -2.34
N PHE A 19 -5.90 0.27 -1.74
CA PHE A 19 -4.65 1.01 -1.78
C PHE A 19 -4.16 1.13 -3.23
N ILE A 20 -4.12 0.03 -3.99
CA ILE A 20 -3.74 0.04 -5.40
C ILE A 20 -4.71 0.88 -6.23
N ALA A 21 -6.02 0.76 -5.98
CA ALA A 21 -7.03 1.60 -6.64
C ALA A 21 -6.83 3.09 -6.33
N GLY A 22 -6.47 3.43 -5.10
CA GLY A 22 -6.14 4.80 -4.68
C GLY A 22 -4.88 5.33 -5.37
N VAL A 23 -3.83 4.50 -5.47
CA VAL A 23 -2.60 4.85 -6.20
C VAL A 23 -2.89 5.01 -7.70
N ALA A 24 -3.69 4.11 -8.30
CA ALA A 24 -4.07 4.17 -9.71
C ALA A 24 -4.97 5.38 -10.03
N ALA A 25 -5.78 5.82 -9.07
CA ALA A 25 -6.63 7.01 -9.17
C ALA A 25 -5.90 8.33 -8.84
N ASP A 26 -4.58 8.29 -8.62
CA ASP A 26 -3.76 9.44 -8.20
C ASP A 26 -4.27 10.13 -6.92
N LYS A 27 -4.81 9.34 -5.97
CA LYS A 27 -5.24 9.87 -4.67
C LYS A 27 -4.04 10.38 -3.87
N SER A 28 -4.27 11.49 -3.17
CA SER A 28 -3.29 12.04 -2.23
C SER A 28 -3.14 11.14 -1.01
N ASP A 29 -1.93 11.14 -0.42
CA ASP A 29 -1.61 10.30 0.74
C ASP A 29 -2.53 10.59 1.93
N MET A 30 -2.94 11.86 2.09
CA MET A 30 -3.91 12.30 3.09
C MET A 30 -5.30 11.69 2.91
N GLU A 31 -5.81 11.66 1.67
CA GLU A 31 -7.13 11.09 1.39
C GLU A 31 -7.14 9.59 1.66
N MET A 32 -6.10 8.90 1.21
CA MET A 32 -5.92 7.48 1.50
C MET A 32 -5.77 7.23 3.00
N ALA A 33 -4.96 8.02 3.70
CA ALA A 33 -4.76 7.89 5.14
C ALA A 33 -6.08 8.03 5.91
N GLN A 34 -6.91 9.01 5.53
CA GLN A 34 -8.22 9.22 6.14
C GLN A 34 -9.22 8.11 5.76
N GLU A 35 -9.21 7.64 4.52
CA GLU A 35 -10.08 6.55 4.02
C GLU A 35 -9.76 5.21 4.69
N PHE A 36 -8.48 4.95 4.94
CA PHE A 36 -8.01 3.73 5.59
C PHE A 36 -7.89 3.85 7.12
N GLY A 37 -8.05 5.04 7.69
CA GLY A 37 -7.89 5.28 9.12
C GLY A 37 -6.45 5.11 9.63
N VAL A 38 -5.46 5.29 8.75
CA VAL A 38 -4.03 5.17 9.09
C VAL A 38 -3.32 6.51 9.00
N SER A 39 -2.04 6.55 9.36
CA SER A 39 -1.22 7.76 9.23
C SER A 39 -0.77 7.97 7.78
N GLU A 40 -0.62 9.22 7.35
CA GLU A 40 -0.04 9.57 6.05
C GLU A 40 1.34 8.95 5.84
N LYS A 41 2.14 8.86 6.91
CA LYS A 41 3.44 8.17 6.90
C LYS A 41 3.32 6.70 6.53
N THR A 42 2.26 6.02 6.95
CA THR A 42 2.00 4.61 6.63
C THR A 42 1.71 4.46 5.14
N ILE A 43 0.85 5.31 4.58
CA ILE A 43 0.57 5.33 3.13
C ILE A 43 1.80 5.67 2.31
N GLN A 44 2.57 6.67 2.74
CA GLN A 44 3.82 7.05 2.09
C GLN A 44 4.84 5.90 2.11
N HIS A 45 4.94 5.17 3.23
CA HIS A 45 5.79 3.98 3.32
C HIS A 45 5.35 2.91 2.31
N PHE A 46 4.05 2.62 2.24
CA PHE A 46 3.50 1.64 1.28
C PHE A 46 3.70 2.06 -0.17
N LYS A 47 3.49 3.33 -0.51
CA LYS A 47 3.75 3.86 -1.85
C LYS A 47 5.22 3.76 -2.19
N ASN A 48 6.12 4.19 -1.29
CA ASN A 48 7.56 4.07 -1.51
C ASN A 48 7.97 2.61 -1.74
N HIS A 49 7.46 1.69 -0.92
CA HIS A 49 7.68 0.27 -1.10
C HIS A 49 7.14 -0.22 -2.47
N PHE A 50 5.92 0.17 -2.83
CA PHE A 50 5.30 -0.15 -4.11
C PHE A 50 6.09 0.40 -5.31
N PHE A 51 6.56 1.64 -5.28
CA PHE A 51 7.36 2.24 -6.36
C PHE A 51 8.78 1.67 -6.44
N ARG A 52 9.35 1.27 -5.30
CA ARG A 52 10.72 0.74 -5.22
C ARG A 52 10.82 -0.72 -5.66
N TYR A 53 9.84 -1.54 -5.31
CA TYR A 53 9.80 -2.97 -5.62
C TYR A 53 8.89 -3.29 -6.81
N GLY A 54 7.92 -2.43 -7.13
CA GLY A 54 6.96 -2.61 -8.21
C GLY A 54 5.87 -3.63 -7.87
N ILE A 55 4.76 -3.58 -8.61
CA ILE A 55 3.63 -4.52 -8.44
C ILE A 55 4.04 -5.99 -8.70
N ASN A 56 5.06 -6.20 -9.54
CA ASN A 56 5.59 -7.52 -9.91
C ASN A 56 6.35 -8.21 -8.77
N ASP A 57 6.99 -7.46 -7.88
CA ASP A 57 7.70 -8.03 -6.71
C ASP A 57 6.77 -8.13 -5.50
N VAL A 58 5.74 -7.26 -5.43
CA VAL A 58 4.77 -7.16 -4.33
C VAL A 58 3.86 -8.38 -4.20
N GLN A 59 3.40 -8.98 -5.29
CA GLN A 59 2.53 -10.15 -5.23
C GLN A 59 3.26 -11.48 -5.14
N GLY A 60 4.59 -11.48 -5.23
CA GLY A 60 5.38 -12.70 -5.34
C GLY A 60 5.10 -13.42 -6.67
N GLN A 61 6.04 -13.36 -7.60
CA GLN A 61 6.10 -14.43 -8.60
C GLN A 61 6.68 -15.67 -7.91
N ASP A 62 5.86 -16.71 -7.75
CA ASP A 62 6.32 -18.10 -7.75
C ASP A 62 6.13 -18.67 -9.16
#